data_AF-A0A1J5PKE9-F1
#
_entry.id   AF-A0A1J5PKE9-F1
#
_cell.length_a   1.000
_cell.length_b   1.000
_cell.length_c   1.000
_cell.angle_alpha   90.00
_cell.angle_beta   90.00
_cell.angle_gamma   90.00
#
_symmetry.space_group_name_H-M   'P 1'
#
loop_
_entity.id
_entity.type
_entity.pdbx_description
1 polymer ?
#
loop_
_entity_poly.entity_id
_entity_poly.type
_entity_poly.pdbx_seq_one_letter_code
_entity_poly.pdbx_strand_id
1 'polypeptide(L)'
;MNGAVLEAAVKAVDGKVEDKAALMAALRATNVETARGPVKFDDLGNVVGNVYLRKVTRKDGRLVNSVFKTYPNVSQFWTYGKEAFLASPVYSRDFPPAKYLEK
;
A
#
# COMPACT_ATOMS: atom_id res chain seq x y z
N MET A 1 10.55 4.68 12.30
CA MET A 1 9.21 4.08 12.49
C MET A 1 8.23 4.97 11.73
N ASN A 2 7.55 4.47 10.70
CA ASN A 2 6.73 5.28 9.78
C ASN A 2 5.40 5.68 10.44
N GLY A 3 5.45 6.69 11.29
CA GLY A 3 4.28 7.34 11.88
C GLY A 3 3.65 8.42 11.00
N ALA A 4 4.14 8.64 9.78
CA ALA A 4 3.75 9.78 8.94
C ALA A 4 2.23 9.91 8.72
N VAL A 5 1.51 8.79 8.57
CA VAL A 5 0.04 8.77 8.46
C VAL A 5 -0.62 9.21 9.75
N LEU A 6 -0.18 8.66 10.89
CA LEU A 6 -0.69 9.03 12.20
C LEU A 6 -0.36 10.49 12.52
N GLU A 7 0.87 10.93 12.24
CA GLU A 7 1.31 12.31 12.41
C GLU A 7 0.44 13.28 11.60
N ALA A 8 0.17 12.96 10.32
CA ALA A 8 -0.71 13.77 9.49
C ALA A 8 -2.15 13.83 10.05
N ALA A 9 -2.69 12.71 10.53
CA ALA A 9 -4.02 12.65 11.12
C ALA A 9 -4.09 13.43 12.44
N VAL A 10 -3.10 13.29 13.33
CA VAL A 10 -2.99 14.02 14.60
C VAL A 10 -2.93 15.53 14.35
N LYS A 11 -2.15 15.96 13.35
CA LYS A 11 -2.11 17.38 12.93
C LYS A 11 -3.45 17.86 12.40
N ALA A 12 -4.16 17.04 11.62
CA ALA A 12 -5.47 17.40 11.08
C ALA A 12 -6.56 17.57 12.17
N VAL A 13 -6.44 16.86 13.30
CA VAL A 13 -7.33 17.02 14.46
C VAL A 13 -6.79 17.97 15.53
N ASP A 14 -5.74 18.74 15.22
CA ASP A 14 -5.11 19.69 16.16
C ASP A 14 -4.73 19.04 17.50
N GLY A 15 -4.21 17.82 17.44
CA GLY A 15 -3.79 17.06 18.62
C GLY A 15 -4.91 16.41 19.44
N LYS A 16 -6.19 16.61 19.10
CA LYS A 16 -7.36 16.05 19.81
C LYS A 16 -7.57 14.56 19.51
N VAL A 17 -6.64 13.74 19.94
CA VAL A 17 -6.63 12.28 19.67
C VAL A 17 -7.68 11.50 20.46
N GLU A 18 -8.23 12.10 21.51
CA GLU A 18 -9.29 11.54 22.34
C GLU A 18 -10.64 11.54 21.62
N ASP A 19 -10.85 12.45 20.67
CA ASP A 19 -11.97 12.38 19.72
C ASP A 19 -11.68 11.30 18.68
N LYS A 20 -11.99 10.06 19.05
CA LYS A 20 -11.76 8.87 18.22
C LYS A 20 -12.48 8.97 16.88
N ALA A 21 -13.65 9.59 16.83
CA ALA A 21 -14.41 9.70 15.58
C ALA A 21 -13.71 10.67 14.62
N ALA A 22 -13.32 11.85 15.10
CA ALA A 22 -12.54 12.81 14.32
C ALA A 22 -11.19 12.24 13.89
N LEU A 23 -10.47 11.57 14.80
CA LEU A 23 -9.17 10.97 14.48
C LEU A 23 -9.29 9.86 13.42
N MET A 24 -10.30 8.99 13.52
CA MET A 24 -10.52 7.94 12.53
C MET A 24 -10.93 8.50 11.16
N ALA A 25 -11.74 9.56 11.14
CA ALA A 25 -12.07 10.26 9.90
C ALA A 25 -10.82 10.89 9.26
N ALA A 26 -9.98 11.55 10.06
CA ALA A 26 -8.72 12.12 9.61
C ALA A 26 -7.77 11.05 9.05
N LEU A 27 -7.60 9.92 9.77
CA LEU A 27 -6.78 8.78 9.31
C LEU A 27 -7.22 8.27 7.93
N ARG A 28 -8.52 8.05 7.73
CA ARG A 28 -9.08 7.57 6.45
C ARG A 28 -8.94 8.58 5.32
N ALA A 29 -9.01 9.88 5.63
CA ALA A 29 -8.86 10.96 4.66
C ALA A 29 -7.39 11.27 4.29
N THR A 30 -6.41 10.66 4.99
CA THR A 30 -5.01 10.98 4.75
C THR A 30 -4.53 10.62 3.34
N ASN A 31 -3.76 11.53 2.74
CA ASN A 31 -2.97 11.32 1.53
C ASN A 31 -1.59 11.91 1.79
N VAL A 32 -0.63 11.05 2.15
CA VAL A 32 0.64 11.48 2.75
C VAL A 32 1.81 11.00 1.91
N GLU A 33 2.77 11.90 1.70
CA GLU A 33 4.07 11.51 1.16
C GLU A 33 4.88 10.84 2.28
N THR A 34 5.14 9.55 2.12
CA THR A 34 5.87 8.76 3.11
C THR A 34 7.25 8.36 2.59
N ALA A 35 8.09 7.74 3.43
CA ALA A 35 9.37 7.19 2.98
C ALA A 35 9.24 6.12 1.89
N ARG A 36 8.05 5.52 1.71
CA ARG A 36 7.74 4.56 0.62
C ARG A 36 7.04 5.22 -0.57
N GLY A 37 6.97 6.55 -0.63
CA GLY A 37 6.17 7.29 -1.61
C GLY A 37 4.76 7.64 -1.10
N PRO A 38 3.89 8.16 -1.97
CA PRO A 38 2.54 8.57 -1.63
C PRO A 38 1.69 7.38 -1.22
N VAL A 39 0.93 7.57 -0.13
CA VAL A 39 -0.01 6.58 0.42
C VAL A 39 -1.34 7.27 0.73
N LYS A 40 -2.42 6.63 0.32
CA LYS A 40 -3.80 6.94 0.70
C LYS A 40 -4.56 5.66 1.04
N PHE A 41 -5.78 5.78 1.55
CA PHE A 41 -6.64 4.62 1.83
C PHE A 41 -7.80 4.52 0.85
N ASP A 42 -8.18 3.28 0.51
CA ASP A 42 -9.43 3.00 -0.21
C ASP A 42 -10.64 3.02 0.75
N ASP A 43 -11.83 2.81 0.19
CA ASP A 43 -13.10 2.77 0.92
C ASP A 43 -13.16 1.62 1.95
N LEU A 44 -12.35 0.58 1.77
CA LEU A 44 -12.20 -0.56 2.67
C LEU A 44 -11.10 -0.33 3.73
N GLY A 45 -10.41 0.80 3.70
CA GLY A 45 -9.32 1.12 4.64
C GLY A 45 -7.98 0.46 4.29
N ASN A 46 -7.82 -0.08 3.08
CA ASN A 46 -6.56 -0.64 2.62
C ASN A 46 -5.70 0.42 1.95
N VAL A 47 -4.38 0.25 2.05
CA VAL A 47 -3.42 1.18 1.46
C VAL A 47 -3.46 1.10 -0.07
N VAL A 48 -3.62 2.26 -0.69
CA VAL A 48 -3.35 2.50 -2.11
C VAL A 48 -2.05 3.28 -2.21
N GLY A 49 -1.09 2.79 -2.99
CA GLY A 49 0.20 3.45 -3.12
C GLY A 49 1.06 2.86 -4.22
N ASN A 50 2.31 3.33 -4.33
CA ASN A 50 3.21 2.86 -5.37
C ASN A 50 3.72 1.42 -5.11
N VAL A 51 3.84 0.64 -6.18
CA VAL A 51 4.60 -0.62 -6.21
C VAL A 51 5.84 -0.44 -7.07
N TYR A 52 6.99 -0.83 -6.52
CA TYR A 52 8.29 -0.62 -7.16
C TYR A 52 8.86 -1.93 -7.64
N LEU A 53 9.19 -1.99 -8.93
CA LEU A 53 10.03 -3.04 -9.50
C LEU A 53 11.49 -2.68 -9.24
N ARG A 54 12.17 -3.61 -8.60
CA ARG A 54 13.50 -3.40 -8.01
C ARG A 54 14.45 -4.44 -8.58
N LYS A 55 15.69 -4.01 -8.82
CA LYS A 55 16.82 -4.88 -9.17
C LYS A 55 17.89 -4.71 -8.12
N VAL A 56 18.49 -5.81 -7.69
CA VAL A 56 19.65 -5.77 -6.80
C VAL A 56 20.84 -5.26 -7.61
N THR A 57 21.43 -4.15 -7.18
CA THR A 57 22.63 -3.55 -7.79
C THR A 57 23.69 -3.31 -6.72
N ARG A 58 24.95 -3.11 -7.12
CA ARG A 58 25.99 -2.67 -6.19
C ARG A 58 26.17 -1.15 -6.32
N LYS A 59 26.05 -0.44 -5.20
CA LYS A 59 26.29 1.00 -5.08
C LYS A 59 27.17 1.26 -3.85
N ASP A 60 28.26 1.99 -4.03
CA ASP A 60 29.21 2.34 -2.96
C ASP A 60 29.69 1.10 -2.17
N GLY A 61 30.04 0.04 -2.90
CA GLY A 61 30.49 -1.24 -2.32
C GLY A 61 29.39 -2.12 -1.72
N ARG A 62 28.13 -1.66 -1.61
CA ARG A 62 27.03 -2.38 -0.96
C ARG A 62 25.97 -2.82 -1.96
N LEU A 63 25.28 -3.93 -1.69
CA LEU A 63 24.11 -4.33 -2.46
C LEU A 63 22.89 -3.51 -2.04
N VAL A 64 22.18 -2.94 -3.00
CA VAL A 64 20.99 -2.11 -2.80
C VAL A 64 19.86 -2.53 -3.73
N ASN A 65 18.62 -2.28 -3.32
CA ASN A 65 17.45 -2.44 -4.17
C ASN A 65 17.23 -1.16 -4.99
N SER A 66 17.75 -1.14 -6.22
CA SER A 66 17.51 -0.03 -7.14
C SER A 66 16.15 -0.17 -7.80
N VAL A 67 15.32 0.86 -7.69
CA VAL A 67 14.05 0.96 -8.41
C VAL A 67 14.32 1.25 -9.88
N PHE A 68 13.76 0.46 -10.79
CA PHE A 68 13.85 0.70 -12.24
C PHE A 68 12.48 0.91 -12.90
N LYS A 69 11.39 0.56 -12.23
CA LYS A 69 10.02 0.83 -12.68
C LYS A 69 9.09 1.01 -11.49
N THR A 70 8.09 1.87 -11.65
CA THR A 70 7.07 2.15 -10.64
C THR A 70 5.69 1.99 -11.26
N TYR A 71 4.81 1.27 -10.57
CA TYR A 71 3.37 1.28 -10.83
C TYR A 71 2.69 2.16 -9.78
N PRO A 72 2.17 3.34 -10.15
CA PRO A 72 1.55 4.24 -9.19
C PRO A 72 0.11 3.83 -8.84
N ASN A 73 -0.37 4.29 -7.67
CA ASN A 73 -1.77 4.16 -7.24
C ASN A 73 -2.33 2.72 -7.27
N VAL A 74 -1.53 1.77 -6.82
CA VAL A 74 -1.91 0.36 -6.78
C VAL A 74 -2.79 0.10 -5.57
N SER A 75 -3.99 -0.45 -5.80
CA SER A 75 -4.89 -0.95 -4.76
C SER A 75 -4.74 -2.46 -4.57
N GLN A 76 -5.38 -2.99 -3.52
CA GLN A 76 -5.49 -4.44 -3.26
C GLN A 76 -6.13 -5.23 -4.42
N PHE A 77 -6.89 -4.58 -5.30
CA PHE A 77 -7.58 -5.21 -6.43
C PHE A 77 -6.77 -5.22 -7.72
N TRP A 78 -5.56 -4.64 -7.71
CA TRP A 78 -4.69 -4.49 -8.88
C TRP A 78 -5.49 -4.00 -10.12
N THR A 79 -5.21 -4.54 -11.30
CA THR A 79 -5.92 -4.24 -12.55
C THR A 79 -7.23 -5.02 -12.72
N TYR A 80 -7.61 -5.88 -11.76
CA TYR A 80 -8.80 -6.74 -11.87
C TYR A 80 -10.09 -5.98 -11.53
N GLY A 81 -10.00 -4.95 -10.69
CA GLY A 81 -11.17 -4.23 -10.19
C GLY A 81 -11.84 -4.93 -9.00
N LYS A 82 -12.53 -4.15 -8.15
CA LYS A 82 -13.11 -4.60 -6.88
C LYS A 82 -14.10 -5.75 -7.06
N GLU A 83 -15.06 -5.59 -7.97
CA GLU A 83 -16.13 -6.57 -8.17
C GLU A 83 -15.60 -7.93 -8.65
N ALA A 84 -14.77 -7.92 -9.70
CA ALA A 84 -14.21 -9.16 -10.25
C ALA A 84 -13.25 -9.86 -9.27
N PHE A 85 -12.47 -9.08 -8.51
CA PHE A 85 -11.60 -9.66 -7.49
C PHE A 85 -12.40 -10.31 -6.37
N LEU A 86 -13.43 -9.65 -5.85
CA LEU A 86 -14.26 -10.19 -4.77
C LEU A 86 -15.13 -11.37 -5.20
N ALA A 87 -15.47 -11.47 -6.50
CA ALA A 87 -16.14 -12.64 -7.06
C ALA A 87 -15.19 -13.84 -7.27
N SER A 88 -13.87 -13.62 -7.25
CA SER A 88 -12.88 -14.69 -7.43
C SER A 88 -12.75 -15.53 -6.15
N PRO A 89 -12.47 -16.85 -6.27
CA PRO A 89 -12.18 -17.68 -5.10
C PRO A 89 -11.03 -17.11 -4.26
N VAL A 90 -11.11 -17.30 -2.95
CA VAL A 90 -10.01 -16.94 -2.04
C VAL A 90 -8.79 -17.78 -2.39
N TYR A 91 -7.61 -17.18 -2.23
CA TYR A 91 -6.35 -17.89 -2.39
C TYR A 91 -6.35 -19.20 -1.60
N SER A 92 -6.02 -20.29 -2.28
CA SER A 92 -5.91 -21.63 -1.73
C SER A 92 -4.79 -22.38 -2.44
N ARG A 93 -4.48 -23.61 -2.00
CA ARG A 93 -3.52 -24.46 -2.71
C ARG A 93 -3.88 -24.63 -4.19
N ASP A 94 -5.18 -24.67 -4.49
CA ASP A 94 -5.69 -25.00 -5.81
C ASP A 94 -6.11 -23.75 -6.62
N PHE A 95 -6.04 -22.54 -6.01
CA PHE A 95 -6.42 -21.28 -6.66
C PHE A 95 -5.54 -20.08 -6.24
N PRO A 96 -4.99 -19.29 -7.19
CA PRO A 96 -5.04 -19.53 -8.64
C PRO A 96 -4.21 -20.76 -9.01
N PRO A 97 -4.59 -21.50 -10.07
CA PRO A 97 -3.89 -22.71 -10.46
C PRO A 97 -2.44 -22.39 -10.83
N ALA A 98 -1.52 -23.20 -10.31
CA ALA A 98 -0.10 -23.03 -10.50
C ALA A 98 0.34 -23.51 -11.90
N LYS A 99 0.00 -22.72 -12.93
CA LYS A 99 0.20 -23.05 -14.35
C LYS A 99 1.67 -23.13 -14.80
N TYR A 100 2.59 -22.60 -14.01
CA TYR A 100 4.00 -22.43 -14.37
C TYR A 100 4.96 -23.01 -13.33
N LEU A 101 4.56 -24.04 -12.59
CA LEU A 101 5.50 -24.77 -11.73
C LEU A 101 6.55 -25.47 -12.60
N GLU A 102 7.82 -25.32 -12.23
CA GLU A 102 8.88 -26.15 -12.80
C GLU A 102 8.58 -27.62 -12.49
N LYS A 103 8.82 -28.49 -13.48
CA LYS A 103 8.64 -29.93 -13.35
C LYS A 103 9.76 -30.54 -12.51
#